data_AF-M1H8Z4-F1
#
_entry.id   AF-M1H8Z4-F1
#
_cell.length_a   1.000
_cell.length_b   1.000
_cell.length_c   1.000
_cell.angle_alpha   90.00
_cell.angle_beta   90.00
_cell.angle_gamma   90.00
#
_symmetry.space_group_name_H-M   'P 1'
#
loop_
_entity.id
_entity.type
_entity.pdbx_description
1 polymer ?
#
loop_
_entity_poly.entity_id
_entity_poly.type
_entity_poly.pdbx_seq_one_letter_code
_entity_poly.pdbx_strand_id
1 'polypeptide(L)'
;EKYFVSPTLLRVVRVAKVGRVLRLVKGAKGIRTLLFALAMSLPALFNICLLLFLVMFIFAIFGMSFFMHVKDKSGLDDVYNFKTFGQSMILL
;
A
#
# COMPACT_ATOMS: atom_id res chain seq x y z
N GLU A 1 12.32 28.08 23.47
CA GLU A 1 13.19 26.89 23.48
C GLU A 1 12.54 25.77 22.67
N LYS A 2 13.25 25.31 21.63
CA LYS A 2 13.21 23.98 21.01
C LYS A 2 11.85 23.38 20.58
N TYR A 3 11.48 23.72 19.34
CA TYR A 3 10.86 22.86 18.31
C TYR A 3 10.36 21.48 18.78
N PHE A 4 9.07 21.39 19.11
CA PHE A 4 8.32 20.15 19.40
C PHE A 4 7.98 19.33 18.15
N VAL A 5 8.71 19.51 17.04
CA VAL A 5 8.43 18.83 15.77
C VAL A 5 9.25 17.54 15.69
N SER A 6 8.57 16.42 15.90
CA SER A 6 9.12 15.07 15.68
C SER A 6 9.80 14.99 14.30
N PRO A 7 11.00 14.38 14.19
CA PRO A 7 11.74 14.27 12.93
C PRO A 7 10.93 13.62 11.80
N THR A 8 9.93 12.79 12.13
CA THR A 8 9.02 12.17 11.17
C THR A 8 8.04 13.18 10.56
N LEU A 9 7.47 14.08 11.36
CA LEU A 9 6.56 15.13 10.88
C LEU A 9 7.28 16.12 9.96
N LEU A 10 8.52 16.49 10.28
CA LEU A 10 9.34 17.35 9.41
C LEU A 10 9.64 16.68 8.05
N ARG A 11 9.87 15.36 8.04
CA ARG A 11 10.05 14.60 6.79
C ARG A 11 8.77 14.59 5.95
N VAL A 12 7.61 14.34 6.56
CA VAL A 12 6.31 14.33 5.88
C VAL A 12 5.99 15.70 5.25
N VAL A 13 6.23 16.80 5.98
CA VAL A 13 6.02 18.17 5.46
C VAL A 13 6.97 18.48 4.30
N ARG A 14 8.21 17.95 4.29
CA ARG A 14 9.11 18.06 3.13
C ARG A 14 8.59 17.26 1.93
N VAL A 15 8.08 16.04 2.14
CA VAL A 15 7.47 15.22 1.07
C VAL A 15 6.25 15.91 0.46
N ALA A 16 5.43 16.60 1.26
CA ALA A 16 4.31 17.38 0.76
C ALA A 16 4.73 18.48 -0.25
N LYS A 17 5.95 19.02 -0.14
CA LYS A 17 6.49 19.98 -1.12
C LYS A 17 6.80 19.34 -2.48
N VAL A 18 7.04 18.03 -2.53
CA VAL A 18 7.17 17.26 -3.80
C VAL A 18 5.87 17.29 -4.60
N GLY A 19 4.73 17.55 -3.95
CA GLY A 19 3.46 17.84 -4.63
C GLY A 19 3.51 19.03 -5.59
N ARG A 20 4.51 19.92 -5.51
CA ARG A 20 4.74 20.94 -6.55
C ARG A 20 5.11 20.34 -7.90
N VAL A 21 5.77 19.18 -7.94
CA VAL A 21 6.09 18.45 -9.18
C VAL A 21 4.80 18.00 -9.88
N LEU A 22 3.74 17.66 -9.13
CA LEU A 22 2.42 17.36 -9.70
C LEU A 22 1.78 18.57 -10.42
N ARG A 23 2.17 19.82 -10.10
CA ARG A 23 1.74 20.99 -10.89
C ARG A 23 2.40 21.06 -12.27
N LEU A 24 3.65 20.60 -12.41
CA LEU A 24 4.33 20.53 -13.71
C LEU A 24 3.60 19.54 -14.63
N VAL A 25 3.08 18.45 -14.06
CA VAL A 25 2.25 17.45 -14.76
C VAL A 25 0.94 18.06 -15.32
N LYS A 26 0.37 19.08 -14.67
CA LYS A 26 -0.81 19.80 -15.20
C LYS A 26 -0.52 20.60 -16.48
N GLY A 27 0.73 21.01 -16.72
CA GLY A 27 1.11 21.78 -17.91
C GLY A 27 1.28 20.93 -19.18
N ALA A 28 1.55 19.63 -19.03
CA ALA A 28 1.76 18.72 -20.15
C ALA A 28 0.41 18.12 -20.63
N LYS A 29 -0.14 18.63 -21.74
CA LYS A 29 -1.39 18.12 -22.34
C LYS A 29 -1.40 16.60 -22.56
N GLY A 30 -0.28 16.01 -22.96
CA GLY A 30 -0.15 14.55 -23.16
C GLY A 30 -0.29 13.73 -21.86
N ILE A 31 0.35 14.19 -20.78
CA ILE A 31 0.27 13.50 -19.47
C ILE A 31 -1.14 13.60 -18.88
N ARG A 32 -1.82 14.74 -19.07
CA ARG A 32 -3.21 14.91 -18.63
C ARG A 32 -4.15 13.89 -19.28
N THR A 33 -4.00 13.62 -20.58
CA THR A 33 -4.81 12.61 -21.28
C THR A 33 -4.53 11.20 -20.75
N LEU A 34 -3.27 10.85 -20.51
CA LEU A 34 -2.89 9.56 -19.92
C LEU A 34 -3.44 9.39 -18.50
N LEU A 35 -3.31 10.41 -17.65
CA LEU A 35 -3.88 10.40 -16.30
C LEU A 35 -5.40 10.33 -16.29
N PHE A 36 -6.06 10.98 -17.25
CA PHE A 36 -7.51 10.89 -17.40
C PHE A 36 -7.94 9.49 -17.86
N ALA A 37 -7.25 8.90 -18.83
CA ALA A 37 -7.49 7.52 -19.25
C ALA A 37 -7.27 6.53 -18.09
N LEU A 38 -6.20 6.73 -17.31
CA LEU A 38 -5.93 5.95 -16.10
C LEU A 38 -7.07 6.10 -15.09
N ALA A 39 -7.50 7.33 -14.79
CA ALA A 39 -8.61 7.61 -13.89
C ALA A 39 -9.95 7.02 -14.37
N MET A 40 -10.19 6.99 -15.69
CA MET A 40 -11.37 6.35 -16.28
C MET A 40 -11.31 4.82 -16.16
N SER A 41 -10.11 4.22 -16.13
CA SER A 41 -9.91 2.79 -15.88
C SER A 41 -9.91 2.40 -14.40
N LEU A 42 -9.65 3.35 -13.49
CA LEU A 42 -9.68 3.12 -12.04
C LEU A 42 -11.00 2.52 -11.51
N PRO A 43 -12.21 2.94 -11.93
CA PRO A 43 -13.44 2.33 -11.42
C PRO A 43 -13.58 0.86 -11.82
N ALA A 44 -13.16 0.48 -13.03
CA ALA A 44 -13.13 -0.92 -13.44
C ALA A 44 -12.07 -1.71 -12.67
N LEU A 45 -10.88 -1.12 -12.48
CA LEU A 45 -9.81 -1.69 -11.68
C LEU A 45 -10.25 -1.87 -10.21
N PHE A 46 -11.02 -0.94 -9.65
CA PHE A 46 -11.49 -1.00 -8.26
C PHE A 46 -12.37 -2.23 -8.02
N ASN A 47 -13.24 -2.60 -8.97
CA ASN A 47 -14.05 -3.82 -8.86
C ASN A 47 -13.17 -5.09 -8.82
N ILE A 48 -12.13 -5.14 -9.66
CA ILE A 48 -11.17 -6.26 -9.68
C ILE A 48 -10.36 -6.29 -8.38
N CYS A 49 -9.87 -5.13 -7.93
CA CYS A 49 -9.15 -4.99 -6.67
C CYS A 49 -10.02 -5.39 -5.47
N LEU A 50 -11.31 -5.06 -5.47
CA LEU A 50 -12.23 -5.44 -4.40
C LEU A 50 -12.44 -6.96 -4.35
N LEU A 51 -12.60 -7.59 -5.52
CA LEU A 51 -12.70 -9.04 -5.62
C LEU A 51 -11.40 -9.72 -5.18
N LEU A 52 -10.26 -9.22 -5.66
CA LEU A 52 -8.94 -9.72 -5.27
C LEU A 52 -8.71 -9.54 -3.77
N PHE A 53 -9.09 -8.40 -3.21
CA PHE A 53 -9.01 -8.11 -1.78
C PHE A 53 -9.86 -9.07 -0.94
N LEU A 54 -11.08 -9.40 -1.40
CA LEU A 54 -11.92 -10.40 -0.74
C LEU A 54 -11.25 -11.78 -0.74
N VAL A 55 -10.66 -12.19 -1.87
CA VAL A 55 -9.94 -13.46 -1.99
C VAL A 55 -8.74 -13.47 -1.04
N MET A 56 -7.91 -12.43 -1.06
CA MET A 56 -6.76 -12.29 -0.15
C MET A 56 -7.19 -12.31 1.32
N PHE A 57 -8.32 -11.67 1.66
CA PHE A 57 -8.86 -11.67 3.02
C PHE A 57 -9.23 -13.08 3.51
N ILE A 58 -9.92 -13.86 2.68
CA ILE A 58 -10.31 -15.25 3.00
C ILE A 58 -9.05 -16.11 3.19
N PHE A 59 -8.09 -16.03 2.27
CA PHE A 59 -6.85 -16.78 2.38
C PHE A 59 -5.96 -16.33 3.53
N ALA A 60 -5.95 -15.05 3.91
CA ALA A 60 -5.23 -14.57 5.08
C ALA A 60 -5.79 -15.19 6.38
N ILE A 61 -7.12 -15.31 6.51
CA ILE A 61 -7.76 -15.96 7.67
C ILE A 61 -7.46 -17.46 7.71
N PHE A 62 -7.56 -18.15 6.57
CA PHE A 62 -7.16 -19.55 6.48
C PHE A 62 -5.68 -19.73 6.79
N GLY A 63 -4.83 -18.85 6.26
CA GLY A 63 -3.40 -18.85 6.47
C GLY A 63 -3.02 -18.72 7.94
N MET A 64 -3.67 -17.81 8.67
CA MET A 64 -3.52 -17.73 10.13
C MET A 64 -3.96 -19.02 10.83
N SER A 65 -5.16 -19.51 10.52
CA SER A 65 -5.71 -20.70 11.19
C SER A 65 -4.83 -21.94 11.04
N PHE A 66 -4.18 -22.11 9.89
CA PHE A 66 -3.36 -23.30 9.60
C PHE A 66 -1.85 -23.10 9.84
N PHE A 67 -1.30 -21.91 9.58
CA PHE A 67 0.14 -21.67 9.57
C PHE A 67 0.64 -20.78 10.72
N MET A 68 -0.21 -20.39 11.68
CA MET A 68 0.19 -19.56 12.84
C MET A 68 1.34 -20.16 13.67
N HIS A 69 1.44 -21.49 13.77
CA HIS A 69 2.44 -22.17 14.61
C HIS A 69 3.56 -22.85 13.80
N VAL A 70 3.69 -22.54 12.50
CA VAL A 70 4.81 -23.07 11.70
C VAL A 70 6.13 -22.49 12.20
N LYS A 71 7.15 -23.35 12.31
CA LYS A 71 8.51 -22.91 12.61
C LYS A 71 9.02 -22.00 11.51
N ASP A 72 9.58 -20.87 11.92
CA ASP A 72 10.26 -19.91 11.04
C ASP A 72 11.36 -20.66 10.27
N LYS A 73 11.25 -20.60 8.94
CA LYS A 73 12.19 -21.19 7.96
C LYS A 73 12.55 -20.09 6.97
N SER A 74 13.57 -20.26 6.14
CA SER A 74 14.16 -19.24 5.26
C SER A 74 13.23 -18.36 4.38
N GLY A 75 11.92 -18.62 4.32
CA GLY A 75 10.90 -17.74 3.70
C GLY A 75 9.78 -17.25 4.63
N LEU A 76 9.73 -17.67 5.89
CA LEU A 76 8.82 -17.20 6.95
C LEU A 76 9.69 -16.66 8.09
N ASP A 77 9.62 -15.34 8.27
CA ASP A 77 10.46 -14.58 9.20
C ASP A 77 9.57 -13.75 10.14
N ASP A 78 10.13 -13.11 11.16
CA ASP A 78 9.37 -12.33 12.14
C ASP A 78 8.58 -11.16 11.52
N VAL A 79 8.96 -10.74 10.30
CA VAL A 79 8.27 -9.70 9.52
C VAL A 79 7.22 -10.28 8.57
N TYR A 80 7.49 -11.44 7.96
CA TYR A 80 6.66 -12.07 6.93
C TYR A 80 6.16 -13.43 7.43
N ASN A 81 4.98 -13.46 8.02
CA ASN A 81 4.41 -14.67 8.62
C ASN A 81 2.88 -14.64 8.71
N PHE A 82 2.30 -15.75 9.15
CA PHE A 82 0.88 -15.92 9.38
C PHE A 82 0.47 -15.80 10.87
N LYS A 83 1.30 -15.15 11.72
CA LYS A 83 1.03 -15.03 13.16
C LYS A 83 -0.05 -13.97 13.43
N THR A 84 -0.12 -12.92 12.60
CA THR A 84 -1.13 -11.86 12.70
C THR A 84 -1.82 -11.59 11.36
N PHE A 85 -3.01 -10.98 11.43
CA PHE A 85 -3.79 -10.66 10.22
C PHE A 85 -3.04 -9.70 9.29
N GLY A 86 -2.41 -8.67 9.85
CA GLY A 86 -1.64 -7.71 9.05
C GLY A 86 -0.45 -8.36 8.35
N GLN A 87 0.29 -9.22 9.04
CA GLN A 87 1.43 -9.93 8.44
C GLN A 87 0.96 -10.93 7.36
N SER A 88 -0.15 -11.62 7.61
CA SER A 88 -0.77 -12.54 6.64
C SER A 88 -1.25 -11.82 5.39
N MET A 89 -1.79 -10.61 5.55
CA MET A 89 -2.25 -9.76 4.44
C MET A 89 -1.08 -9.12 3.65
N ILE A 90 0.07 -8.89 4.29
CA ILE A 90 1.28 -8.37 3.61
C ILE A 90 1.99 -9.49 2.83
N LEU A 91 1.89 -10.72 3.31
CA LEU A 91 2.52 -11.89 2.70
C LEU A 91 1.73 -12.40 1.48
N LEU A 92 0.40 -12.26 1.49
CA LEU A 92 -0.48 -12.56 0.34
C LEU A 92 -0.51 -11.44 -0.70
#